data_AF-A0A2I1PBC7-F1
#
_entry.id   AF-A0A2I1PBC7-F1
#
_cell.length_a   1.000
_cell.length_b   1.000
_cell.length_c   1.000
_cell.angle_alpha   90.00
_cell.angle_beta   90.00
_cell.angle_gamma   90.00
#
_symmetry.space_group_name_H-M   'P 1'
#
loop_
_entity.id
_entity.type
_entity.pdbx_description
1 polymer ?
#
loop_
_entity_poly.entity_id
_entity_poly.type
_entity_poly.pdbx_seq_one_letter_code
_entity_poly.pdbx_strand_id
1 'polypeptide(L)'
;MEQTHAAALDKATIVNDAVLWSRIIQRHFDEFLDQEVGPDAQMGADLEGGRIQWASETADVTGDVHLIASVAPGPKSLLWAWANEMFAETEVAALSHRVREFGEAHGVTDLSEAEVPLDTEGRELEAAVVAAAHEAGMVAAKVTGTHPYYVSDAGNGTWVVVLVSGLQMPAPALAVLPGVLGEVLESGVLTDHRRALYHLGLDGPWPATWSADGSRVRFDDGEGRVEVELDEQGRIVRVSGDLA
;
A
#
# COMPACT_ATOMS: atom_id res chain seq x y z
N MET A 1 3.89 10.84 -36.82
CA MET A 1 3.01 10.74 -35.63
C MET A 1 3.19 9.34 -35.08
N GLU A 2 4.24 9.15 -34.27
CA GLU A 2 4.30 7.97 -33.41
C GLU A 2 3.14 8.09 -32.44
N GLN A 3 2.19 7.15 -32.53
CA GLN A 3 1.24 6.95 -31.45
C GLN A 3 2.06 6.37 -30.30
N THR A 4 2.34 7.21 -29.30
CA THR A 4 2.79 6.75 -27.99
C THR A 4 1.69 5.85 -27.44
N HIS A 5 1.83 4.53 -27.64
CA HIS A 5 1.05 3.55 -26.90
C HIS A 5 1.38 3.81 -25.43
N ALA A 6 0.42 4.31 -24.65
CA ALA A 6 0.54 4.27 -23.21
C ALA A 6 0.82 2.80 -22.84
N ALA A 7 1.87 2.58 -22.04
CA ALA A 7 2.15 1.23 -21.53
C ALA A 7 0.88 0.68 -20.88
N ALA A 8 0.55 -0.58 -21.18
CA ALA A 8 -0.57 -1.25 -20.53
C ALA A 8 -0.32 -1.24 -19.01
N LEU A 9 -1.37 -0.97 -18.24
CA LEU A 9 -1.29 -1.02 -16.78
C LEU A 9 -0.98 -2.47 -16.36
N ASP A 10 0.01 -2.64 -15.49
CA ASP A 10 0.34 -3.93 -14.88
C ASP A 10 0.46 -3.78 -13.35
N LYS A 11 0.58 -4.91 -12.64
CA LYS A 11 0.71 -4.91 -11.17
C LYS A 11 1.92 -4.09 -10.71
N ALA A 12 3.06 -4.20 -11.39
CA ALA A 12 4.29 -3.49 -11.05
C ALA A 12 4.11 -1.97 -11.13
N THR A 13 3.40 -1.48 -12.14
CA THR A 13 3.05 -0.07 -12.30
C THR A 13 2.16 0.40 -11.14
N ILE A 14 1.16 -0.40 -10.74
CA ILE A 14 0.29 -0.07 -9.61
C ILE A 14 1.09 -0.01 -8.30
N VAL A 15 2.03 -0.94 -8.09
CA VAL A 15 2.93 -0.91 -6.93
C VAL A 15 3.79 0.35 -6.95
N ASN A 16 4.38 0.72 -8.09
CA ASN A 16 5.15 1.96 -8.23
C ASN A 16 4.31 3.20 -7.87
N ASP A 17 3.05 3.23 -8.28
CA ASP A 17 2.12 4.32 -7.98
C ASP A 17 1.76 4.39 -6.49
N ALA A 18 1.70 3.24 -5.82
CA ALA A 18 1.26 3.12 -4.44
C ALA A 18 2.38 3.29 -3.39
N VAL A 19 3.63 3.02 -3.77
CA VAL A 19 4.70 2.71 -2.79
C VAL A 19 4.99 3.87 -1.84
N LEU A 20 5.03 5.12 -2.33
CA LEU A 20 5.34 6.27 -1.49
C LEU A 20 4.27 6.49 -0.43
N TRP A 21 2.99 6.56 -0.85
CA TRP A 21 1.89 6.77 0.08
C TRP A 21 1.71 5.59 1.04
N SER A 22 1.86 4.36 0.54
CA SER A 22 1.80 3.15 1.36
C SER A 22 2.88 3.18 2.46
N ARG A 23 4.13 3.54 2.15
CA ARG A 23 5.19 3.62 3.16
C ARG A 23 4.90 4.67 4.23
N ILE A 24 4.40 5.83 3.83
CA ILE A 24 4.02 6.91 4.75
C ILE A 24 2.90 6.44 5.68
N ILE A 25 1.81 5.90 5.13
CA ILE A 25 0.65 5.53 5.95
C ILE A 25 0.90 4.31 6.82
N GLN A 26 1.73 3.34 6.39
CA GLN A 26 2.13 2.21 7.25
C GLN A 26 2.93 2.69 8.46
N ARG A 27 3.94 3.54 8.25
CA ARG A 27 4.73 4.10 9.35
C ARG A 27 3.84 4.90 10.31
N HIS A 28 2.96 5.72 9.76
CA HIS A 28 2.03 6.52 10.54
C HIS A 28 1.03 5.66 11.32
N PHE A 29 0.61 4.53 10.75
CA PHE A 29 -0.23 3.55 11.42
C PHE A 29 0.49 2.85 12.58
N ASP A 30 1.74 2.42 12.37
CA ASP A 30 2.55 1.80 13.42
C ASP A 30 2.79 2.79 14.57
N GLU A 31 3.17 4.03 14.26
CA GLU A 31 3.36 5.10 15.25
C GLU A 31 2.06 5.42 16.02
N PHE A 32 0.90 5.39 15.34
CA PHE A 32 -0.41 5.58 15.95
C PHE A 32 -0.76 4.43 16.92
N LEU A 33 -0.57 3.17 16.51
CA LEU A 33 -0.84 2.03 17.39
C LEU A 33 0.07 2.04 18.62
N ASP A 34 1.36 2.32 18.44
CA ASP A 34 2.32 2.43 19.55
C ASP A 34 1.92 3.52 20.56
N GLN A 35 1.33 4.62 20.09
CA GLN A 35 0.86 5.71 20.96
C GLN A 35 -0.44 5.37 21.70
N GLU A 36 -1.42 4.78 21.01
CA GLU A 36 -2.76 4.56 21.56
C GLU A 36 -2.85 3.32 22.44
N VAL A 37 -2.21 2.22 22.04
CA VAL A 37 -2.34 0.92 22.71
C VAL A 37 -1.01 0.36 23.23
N GLY A 38 0.12 0.90 22.75
CA GLY A 38 1.45 0.48 23.17
C GLY A 38 1.98 -0.75 22.42
N PRO A 39 3.29 -1.03 22.54
CA PRO A 39 3.97 -2.05 21.73
C PRO A 39 3.59 -3.49 22.08
N ASP A 40 3.00 -3.72 23.26
CA ASP A 40 2.57 -5.05 23.74
C ASP A 40 1.12 -5.39 23.35
N ALA A 41 0.44 -4.49 22.63
CA ALA A 41 -0.95 -4.68 22.24
C ALA A 41 -1.13 -5.95 21.40
N GLN A 42 -2.17 -6.71 21.72
CA GLN A 42 -2.55 -7.91 20.99
C GLN A 42 -3.55 -7.56 19.90
N MET A 43 -3.34 -8.11 18.72
CA MET A 43 -4.27 -7.99 17.60
C MET A 43 -5.26 -9.15 17.61
N GLY A 44 -6.54 -8.83 17.44
CA GLY A 44 -7.61 -9.80 17.21
C GLY A 44 -8.50 -9.34 16.06
N ALA A 45 -8.90 -10.28 15.19
CA ALA A 45 -9.81 -10.02 14.09
C ALA A 45 -11.06 -10.91 14.20
N ASP A 46 -12.23 -10.29 14.09
CA ASP A 46 -13.53 -10.94 13.92
C ASP A 46 -13.99 -10.71 12.47
N LEU A 47 -13.73 -11.69 11.61
CA LEU A 47 -14.09 -11.61 10.20
C LEU A 47 -15.60 -11.78 9.96
N GLU A 48 -16.34 -12.38 10.91
CA GLU A 48 -17.80 -12.50 10.81
C GLU A 48 -18.47 -11.17 11.17
N GLY A 49 -17.97 -10.51 12.22
CA GLY A 49 -18.40 -9.17 12.63
C GLY A 49 -17.79 -8.02 11.83
N GLY A 50 -16.79 -8.29 10.98
CA GLY A 50 -16.11 -7.29 10.16
C GLY A 50 -15.25 -6.32 10.97
N ARG A 51 -14.64 -6.77 12.08
CA ARG A 51 -13.85 -5.94 12.99
C ARG A 51 -12.43 -6.44 13.18
N ILE A 52 -11.52 -5.49 13.41
CA ILE A 52 -10.17 -5.74 13.88
C ILE A 52 -9.89 -4.84 15.08
N GLN A 53 -9.25 -5.39 16.11
CA GLN A 53 -8.95 -4.69 17.35
C GLN A 53 -7.49 -4.91 17.73
N TRP A 54 -6.87 -3.83 18.20
CA TRP A 54 -5.62 -3.88 18.95
C TRP A 54 -5.92 -3.50 20.38
N ALA A 55 -5.54 -4.34 21.34
CA ALA A 55 -5.86 -4.11 22.74
C ALA A 55 -4.66 -4.43 23.64
N SER A 56 -4.43 -3.56 24.62
CA SER A 56 -3.55 -3.79 25.76
C SER A 56 -4.38 -3.91 27.04
N GLU A 57 -3.72 -3.98 28.20
CA GLU A 57 -4.43 -4.03 29.49
C GLU A 57 -5.25 -2.77 29.79
N THR A 58 -4.89 -1.63 29.21
CA THR A 58 -5.43 -0.31 29.58
C THR A 58 -6.09 0.46 28.44
N ALA A 59 -5.93 0.03 27.19
CA ALA A 59 -6.45 0.73 26.02
C ALA A 59 -6.79 -0.24 24.89
N ASP A 60 -7.68 0.19 24.01
CA ASP A 60 -8.00 -0.53 22.79
C ASP A 60 -8.29 0.44 21.63
N VAL A 61 -8.00 -0.03 20.43
CA VAL A 61 -8.32 0.64 19.16
C VAL A 61 -9.01 -0.39 18.27
N THR A 62 -10.17 -0.02 17.73
CA THR A 62 -10.97 -0.89 16.87
C THR A 62 -11.19 -0.23 15.51
N GLY A 63 -11.07 -1.02 14.44
CA GLY A 63 -11.39 -0.64 13.06
C GLY A 63 -12.30 -1.67 12.39
N ASP A 64 -12.72 -1.37 11.17
CA ASP A 64 -13.37 -2.33 10.29
C ASP A 64 -12.31 -3.08 9.49
N VAL A 65 -12.51 -4.39 9.34
CA VAL A 65 -11.58 -5.25 8.60
C VAL A 65 -12.15 -5.62 7.24
N HIS A 66 -11.31 -5.53 6.22
CA HIS A 66 -11.63 -5.94 4.85
C HIS A 66 -10.62 -6.99 4.42
N LEU A 67 -11.06 -8.24 4.29
CA LEU A 67 -10.22 -9.34 3.86
C LEU A 67 -9.89 -9.19 2.36
N ILE A 68 -8.60 -9.15 2.04
CA ILE A 68 -8.13 -8.94 0.66
C ILE A 68 -7.62 -10.23 0.04
N ALA A 69 -6.71 -10.91 0.73
CA ALA A 69 -6.05 -12.10 0.21
C ALA A 69 -5.41 -12.93 1.33
N SER A 70 -5.04 -14.16 0.99
CA SER A 70 -4.13 -15.00 1.76
C SER A 70 -2.98 -15.46 0.88
N VAL A 71 -1.77 -15.53 1.42
CA VAL A 71 -0.57 -15.97 0.71
C VAL A 71 0.07 -17.09 1.50
N ALA A 72 0.29 -18.24 0.86
CA ALA A 72 0.74 -19.43 1.59
C ALA A 72 1.88 -20.19 0.88
N PRO A 73 2.87 -20.71 1.63
CA PRO A 73 4.00 -21.46 1.07
C PRO A 73 3.60 -22.84 0.55
N GLY A 74 2.49 -23.41 1.06
CA GLY A 74 1.96 -24.70 0.62
C GLY A 74 1.55 -24.69 -0.87
N PRO A 75 0.56 -23.88 -1.27
CA PRO A 75 0.17 -23.73 -2.67
C PRO A 75 1.16 -22.88 -3.49
N LYS A 76 2.04 -22.10 -2.82
CA LYS A 76 2.98 -21.15 -3.44
C LYS A 76 2.27 -20.12 -4.30
N SER A 77 1.20 -19.58 -3.75
CA SER A 77 0.33 -18.64 -4.42
C SER A 77 -0.26 -17.63 -3.44
N LEU A 78 -0.75 -16.55 -4.01
CA LEU A 78 -1.72 -15.66 -3.42
C LEU A 78 -3.11 -16.10 -3.87
N LEU A 79 -4.04 -16.25 -2.93
CA LEU A 79 -5.47 -16.44 -3.18
C LEU A 79 -6.22 -15.18 -2.77
N TRP A 80 -6.96 -14.57 -3.69
CA TRP A 80 -7.79 -13.41 -3.37
C TRP A 80 -9.04 -13.82 -2.58
N ALA A 81 -9.48 -12.96 -1.66
CA ALA A 81 -10.64 -13.22 -0.82
C ALA A 81 -11.96 -13.35 -1.62
N TRP A 82 -12.10 -12.61 -2.72
CA TRP A 82 -13.24 -12.76 -3.64
C TRP A 82 -13.34 -14.16 -4.26
N ALA A 83 -12.24 -14.93 -4.26
CA ALA A 83 -12.18 -16.30 -4.77
C ALA A 83 -12.20 -17.37 -3.66
N ASN A 84 -12.14 -16.96 -2.39
CA ASN A 84 -12.14 -17.88 -1.27
C ASN A 84 -13.59 -18.31 -0.95
N GLU A 85 -13.93 -19.58 -1.14
CA GLU A 85 -15.30 -20.10 -0.94
C GLU A 85 -15.90 -19.78 0.43
N MET A 86 -15.07 -19.64 1.47
CA MET A 86 -15.54 -19.30 2.82
C MET A 86 -15.94 -17.82 2.96
N PHE A 87 -15.29 -16.92 2.22
CA PHE A 87 -15.39 -15.47 2.43
C PHE A 87 -15.94 -14.71 1.23
N ALA A 88 -15.95 -15.29 0.03
CA ALA A 88 -16.29 -14.60 -1.22
C ALA A 88 -17.65 -13.90 -1.18
N GLU A 89 -18.63 -14.48 -0.49
CA GLU A 89 -20.00 -13.96 -0.36
C GLU A 89 -20.22 -13.15 0.93
N THR A 90 -19.15 -12.80 1.64
CA THR A 90 -19.20 -12.03 2.90
C THR A 90 -18.85 -10.57 2.66
N GLU A 91 -19.34 -9.69 3.54
CA GLU A 91 -19.07 -8.24 3.44
C GLU A 91 -17.57 -7.92 3.54
N VAL A 92 -16.81 -8.68 4.35
CA VAL A 92 -15.37 -8.44 4.50
C VAL A 92 -14.59 -8.65 3.19
N ALA A 93 -15.13 -9.39 2.21
CA ALA A 93 -14.51 -9.58 0.90
C ALA A 93 -14.92 -8.52 -0.14
N ALA A 94 -15.80 -7.56 0.18
CA ALA A 94 -16.31 -6.58 -0.77
C ALA A 94 -15.21 -5.74 -1.44
N LEU A 95 -14.18 -5.33 -0.69
CA LEU A 95 -13.03 -4.61 -1.26
C LEU A 95 -12.16 -5.51 -2.15
N SER A 96 -12.09 -6.81 -1.87
CA SER A 96 -11.41 -7.78 -2.75
C SER A 96 -12.12 -7.89 -4.10
N HIS A 97 -13.46 -7.88 -4.12
CA HIS A 97 -14.22 -7.83 -5.38
C HIS A 97 -13.95 -6.55 -6.18
N ARG A 98 -13.83 -5.39 -5.52
CA ARG A 98 -13.45 -4.15 -6.21
C ARG A 98 -12.06 -4.22 -6.85
N VAL A 99 -11.11 -4.95 -6.23
CA VAL A 99 -9.79 -5.22 -6.83
C VAL A 99 -9.93 -6.05 -8.10
N ARG A 100 -10.77 -7.09 -8.08
CA ARG A 100 -11.09 -7.88 -9.26
C ARG A 100 -11.72 -7.06 -10.38
N GLU A 101 -12.76 -6.29 -10.08
CA GLU A 101 -13.44 -5.43 -11.04
C GLU A 101 -12.47 -4.44 -11.70
N PHE A 102 -11.56 -3.86 -10.91
CA PHE A 102 -10.50 -3.00 -11.42
C PHE A 102 -9.56 -3.76 -12.37
N GLY A 103 -9.14 -4.96 -11.99
CA GLY A 103 -8.32 -5.85 -12.81
C GLY A 103 -8.96 -6.17 -14.16
N GLU A 104 -10.22 -6.59 -14.15
CA GLU A 104 -11.00 -6.89 -15.35
C GLU A 104 -11.17 -5.65 -16.24
N ALA A 105 -11.44 -4.48 -15.66
CA ALA A 105 -11.64 -3.23 -16.39
C ALA A 105 -10.34 -2.71 -17.06
N HIS A 106 -9.18 -2.99 -16.48
CA HIS A 106 -7.88 -2.49 -16.97
C HIS A 106 -7.00 -3.56 -17.62
N GLY A 107 -7.47 -4.81 -17.68
CA GLY A 107 -6.72 -5.94 -18.24
C GLY A 107 -5.51 -6.37 -17.38
N VAL A 108 -5.59 -6.19 -16.06
CA VAL A 108 -4.51 -6.56 -15.12
C VAL A 108 -4.81 -7.96 -14.57
N THR A 109 -4.30 -8.99 -15.26
CA THR A 109 -4.59 -10.40 -14.98
C THR A 109 -4.34 -10.80 -13.53
N ASP A 110 -3.23 -10.35 -12.94
CA ASP A 110 -2.86 -10.60 -11.54
C ASP A 110 -3.95 -10.19 -10.52
N LEU A 111 -4.86 -9.30 -10.89
CA LEU A 111 -5.95 -8.84 -10.00
C LEU A 111 -7.28 -9.55 -10.30
N SER A 112 -7.42 -10.15 -11.48
CA SER A 112 -8.65 -10.81 -11.94
C SER A 112 -8.59 -12.34 -11.92
N GLU A 113 -7.40 -12.93 -11.79
CA GLU A 113 -7.24 -14.38 -11.56
C GLU A 113 -7.43 -14.70 -10.09
N ALA A 114 -8.14 -15.80 -9.80
CA ALA A 114 -8.47 -16.22 -8.43
C ALA A 114 -7.22 -16.47 -7.59
N GLU A 115 -6.24 -17.14 -8.19
CA GLU A 115 -5.01 -17.57 -7.56
C GLU A 115 -3.82 -17.16 -8.43
N VAL A 116 -2.88 -16.42 -7.84
CA VAL A 116 -1.71 -15.89 -8.52
C VAL A 116 -0.47 -16.62 -8.01
N PRO A 117 0.27 -17.35 -8.87
CA PRO A 117 1.51 -17.99 -8.48
C PRO A 117 2.53 -17.00 -7.93
N LEU A 118 3.25 -17.41 -6.89
CA LEU A 118 4.34 -16.61 -6.34
C LEU A 118 5.53 -16.59 -7.28
N ASP A 119 6.07 -15.40 -7.50
CA ASP A 119 7.40 -15.24 -8.06
C ASP A 119 8.46 -15.52 -6.98
N THR A 120 9.16 -16.63 -7.13
CA THR A 120 10.26 -17.03 -6.25
C THR A 120 11.63 -16.82 -6.89
N GLU A 121 11.71 -16.21 -8.07
CA GLU A 121 12.99 -16.00 -8.75
C GLU A 121 13.93 -15.14 -7.88
N GLY A 122 15.13 -15.66 -7.62
CA GLY A 122 16.15 -14.95 -6.86
C GLY A 122 15.87 -14.77 -5.36
N ARG A 123 14.83 -15.42 -4.79
CA ARG A 123 14.49 -15.27 -3.37
C ARG A 123 14.04 -16.57 -2.70
N GLU A 124 14.19 -16.64 -1.38
CA GLU A 124 13.65 -17.74 -0.58
C GLU A 124 12.11 -17.67 -0.54
N LEU A 125 11.46 -18.84 -0.47
CA LEU A 125 9.99 -18.93 -0.53
C LEU A 125 9.30 -18.12 0.56
N GLU A 126 9.82 -18.16 1.79
CA GLU A 126 9.26 -17.38 2.91
C GLU A 126 9.32 -15.87 2.62
N ALA A 127 10.43 -15.39 2.07
CA ALA A 127 10.56 -14.00 1.65
C ALA A 127 9.63 -13.65 0.47
N ALA A 128 9.37 -14.60 -0.45
CA ALA A 128 8.41 -14.43 -1.54
C ALA A 128 6.97 -14.29 -1.02
N VAL A 129 6.58 -15.12 -0.06
CA VAL A 129 5.26 -15.07 0.58
C VAL A 129 5.03 -13.71 1.23
N VAL A 130 5.98 -13.25 2.06
CA VAL A 130 5.86 -11.97 2.78
C VAL A 130 5.78 -10.80 1.79
N ALA A 131 6.62 -10.80 0.76
CA ALA A 131 6.59 -9.71 -0.23
C ALA A 131 5.30 -9.70 -1.04
N ALA A 132 4.80 -10.86 -1.48
CA ALA A 132 3.53 -10.93 -2.20
C ALA A 132 2.35 -10.47 -1.32
N ALA A 133 2.37 -10.77 -0.02
CA ALA A 133 1.36 -10.27 0.92
C ALA A 133 1.37 -8.73 1.00
N HIS A 134 2.55 -8.12 1.13
CA HIS A 134 2.70 -6.66 1.13
C HIS A 134 2.35 -6.02 -0.22
N GLU A 135 2.75 -6.60 -1.34
CA GLU A 135 2.39 -6.11 -2.68
C GLU A 135 0.87 -6.14 -2.89
N ALA A 136 0.20 -7.21 -2.48
CA ALA A 136 -1.25 -7.30 -2.55
C ALA A 136 -1.94 -6.25 -1.68
N GLY A 137 -1.43 -6.01 -0.46
CA GLY A 137 -1.91 -4.95 0.42
C GLY A 137 -1.77 -3.57 -0.21
N MET A 138 -0.59 -3.25 -0.76
CA MET A 138 -0.34 -1.97 -1.45
C MET A 138 -1.27 -1.76 -2.66
N VAL A 139 -1.40 -2.79 -3.50
CA VAL A 139 -2.25 -2.74 -4.69
C VAL A 139 -3.72 -2.58 -4.30
N ALA A 140 -4.20 -3.36 -3.33
CA ALA A 140 -5.59 -3.27 -2.88
C ALA A 140 -5.89 -1.90 -2.26
N ALA A 141 -4.97 -1.37 -1.45
CA ALA A 141 -5.11 -0.05 -0.86
C ALA A 141 -5.19 1.04 -1.95
N LYS A 142 -4.29 0.98 -2.94
CA LYS A 142 -4.27 1.91 -4.08
C LYS A 142 -5.55 1.86 -4.92
N VAL A 143 -6.05 0.67 -5.21
CA VAL A 143 -7.25 0.49 -6.05
C VAL A 143 -8.51 0.92 -5.32
N THR A 144 -8.61 0.64 -4.02
CA THR A 144 -9.84 0.87 -3.24
C THR A 144 -9.88 2.25 -2.59
N GLY A 145 -8.72 2.89 -2.42
CA GLY A 145 -8.53 4.09 -1.62
C GLY A 145 -8.61 3.85 -0.11
N THR A 146 -8.62 2.59 0.34
CA THR A 146 -8.73 2.22 1.76
C THR A 146 -7.35 1.92 2.33
N HIS A 147 -6.98 2.64 3.39
CA HIS A 147 -5.70 2.54 4.07
C HIS A 147 -5.92 2.56 5.60
N PRO A 148 -5.01 1.98 6.39
CA PRO A 148 -3.81 1.23 5.97
C PRO A 148 -4.14 -0.20 5.52
N TYR A 149 -3.15 -0.89 4.96
CA TYR A 149 -3.20 -2.36 4.88
C TYR A 149 -2.50 -2.96 6.09
N TYR A 150 -2.91 -4.14 6.51
CA TYR A 150 -2.25 -4.89 7.56
C TYR A 150 -2.03 -6.32 7.10
N VAL A 151 -0.84 -6.86 7.41
CA VAL A 151 -0.49 -8.24 7.10
C VAL A 151 -0.06 -8.95 8.36
N SER A 152 -0.52 -10.18 8.54
CA SER A 152 -0.20 -10.98 9.72
C SER A 152 -0.05 -12.46 9.37
N ASP A 153 0.84 -13.14 10.09
CA ASP A 153 0.94 -14.59 10.05
C ASP A 153 -0.29 -15.22 10.73
N ALA A 154 -1.08 -15.97 9.94
CA ALA A 154 -2.22 -16.74 10.41
C ALA A 154 -1.83 -18.17 10.84
N GLY A 155 -0.54 -18.48 10.86
CA GLY A 155 0.03 -19.77 11.20
C GLY A 155 0.44 -20.59 9.98
N ASN A 156 1.35 -21.54 10.20
CA ASN A 156 1.90 -22.43 9.15
C ASN A 156 2.53 -21.66 7.96
N GLY A 157 3.00 -20.44 8.20
CA GLY A 157 3.59 -19.56 7.19
C GLY A 157 2.57 -18.93 6.24
N THR A 158 1.25 -19.04 6.52
CA THR A 158 0.21 -18.37 5.73
C THR A 158 0.06 -16.93 6.21
N TRP A 159 0.21 -15.97 5.31
CA TRP A 159 0.01 -14.56 5.57
C TRP A 159 -1.36 -14.12 5.10
N VAL A 160 -2.11 -13.45 5.97
CA VAL A 160 -3.41 -12.84 5.64
C VAL A 160 -3.20 -11.35 5.39
N VAL A 161 -3.85 -10.84 4.35
CA VAL A 161 -3.81 -9.43 3.94
C VAL A 161 -5.18 -8.83 4.15
N VAL A 162 -5.23 -7.73 4.89
CA VAL A 162 -6.46 -6.96 5.13
C VAL A 162 -6.24 -5.47 4.85
N LEU A 163 -7.32 -4.76 4.50
CA LEU A 163 -7.39 -3.31 4.64
C LEU A 163 -8.15 -2.98 5.92
N VAL A 164 -7.78 -1.88 6.56
CA VAL A 164 -8.39 -1.42 7.80
C VAL A 164 -9.05 -0.07 7.55
N SER A 165 -10.30 0.11 7.97
CA SER A 165 -10.98 1.40 7.94
C SER A 165 -11.60 1.76 9.30
N GLY A 166 -12.21 2.93 9.40
CA GLY A 166 -12.89 3.36 10.63
C GLY A 166 -11.96 3.87 11.72
N LEU A 167 -10.64 3.77 11.55
CA LEU A 167 -9.66 4.36 12.44
C LEU A 167 -9.69 5.89 12.37
N GLN A 168 -9.59 6.55 13.52
CA GLN A 168 -9.45 8.00 13.62
C GLN A 168 -7.98 8.38 13.76
N MET A 169 -7.22 8.18 12.67
CA MET A 169 -5.81 8.54 12.65
C MET A 169 -5.65 10.04 12.33
N PRO A 170 -4.76 10.78 13.02
CA PRO A 170 -4.39 12.13 12.60
C PRO A 170 -3.78 12.10 11.19
N ALA A 171 -3.69 13.24 10.51
CA ALA A 171 -2.94 13.30 9.25
C ALA A 171 -1.43 13.13 9.51
N PRO A 172 -0.68 12.41 8.65
CA PRO A 172 0.76 12.35 8.77
C PRO A 172 1.38 13.74 8.51
N ALA A 173 2.49 14.04 9.20
CA ALA A 173 3.25 15.27 8.99
C ALA A 173 4.09 15.21 7.71
N LEU A 174 4.18 16.31 6.95
CA LEU A 174 4.98 16.36 5.71
C LEU A 174 6.47 16.09 5.95
N ALA A 175 6.96 16.34 7.16
CA ALA A 175 8.35 16.11 7.56
C ALA A 175 8.82 14.64 7.43
N VAL A 176 7.91 13.67 7.32
CA VAL A 176 8.25 12.26 7.08
C VAL A 176 8.74 12.00 5.65
N LEU A 177 8.30 12.84 4.69
CA LEU A 177 8.48 12.58 3.26
C LEU A 177 9.95 12.47 2.82
N PRO A 178 10.89 13.35 3.23
CA PRO A 178 12.29 13.22 2.83
C PRO A 178 12.93 11.89 3.28
N GLY A 179 12.58 11.39 4.47
CA GLY A 179 13.07 10.10 4.98
C GLY A 179 12.55 8.93 4.15
N VAL A 180 11.23 8.92 3.89
CA VAL A 180 10.60 7.88 3.05
C VAL A 180 11.17 7.87 1.63
N LEU A 181 11.39 9.05 1.04
CA LEU A 181 12.01 9.14 -0.29
C LEU A 181 13.42 8.53 -0.29
N GLY A 182 14.24 8.82 0.73
CA GLY A 182 15.56 8.22 0.88
C GLY A 182 15.51 6.70 0.95
N GLU A 183 14.70 6.15 1.84
CA GLU A 183 14.54 4.71 2.04
C GLU A 183 14.05 3.99 0.76
N VAL A 184 13.03 4.55 0.10
CA VAL A 184 12.43 3.97 -1.10
C VAL A 184 13.42 4.01 -2.26
N LEU A 185 14.17 5.10 -2.43
CA LEU A 185 15.21 5.22 -3.45
C LEU A 185 16.35 4.21 -3.22
N GLU A 186 16.79 4.02 -1.97
CA GLU A 186 17.82 3.04 -1.61
C GLU A 186 17.37 1.60 -1.88
N SER A 187 16.07 1.31 -1.70
CA SER A 187 15.52 -0.03 -1.95
C SER A 187 15.45 -0.40 -3.44
N GLY A 188 15.47 0.58 -4.35
CA GLY A 188 15.36 0.36 -5.80
C GLY A 188 13.96 -0.07 -6.28
N VAL A 189 12.93 0.00 -5.44
CA VAL A 189 11.56 -0.40 -5.78
C VAL A 189 10.85 0.56 -6.74
N LEU A 190 11.30 1.82 -6.81
CA LEU A 190 10.76 2.81 -7.76
C LEU A 190 11.30 2.58 -9.16
N THR A 191 10.41 2.29 -10.09
CA THR A 191 10.72 2.12 -11.52
C THR A 191 10.41 3.38 -12.32
N ASP A 192 9.44 4.18 -11.89
CA ASP A 192 9.09 5.49 -12.45
C ASP A 192 8.86 6.50 -11.31
N HIS A 193 9.91 7.27 -11.00
CA HIS A 193 9.89 8.19 -9.85
C HIS A 193 8.91 9.34 -10.08
N ARG A 194 8.85 9.86 -11.32
CA ARG A 194 7.96 10.97 -11.66
C ARG A 194 6.50 10.57 -11.47
N ARG A 195 6.14 9.38 -11.95
CA ARG A 195 4.79 8.84 -11.80
C ARG A 195 4.46 8.55 -10.33
N ALA A 196 5.39 8.00 -9.57
CA ALA A 196 5.19 7.79 -8.13
C ALA A 196 4.95 9.09 -7.36
N LEU A 197 5.72 10.16 -7.64
CA LEU A 197 5.51 11.48 -7.04
C LEU A 197 4.17 12.11 -7.44
N TYR A 198 3.74 11.89 -8.68
CA TYR A 198 2.43 12.33 -9.14
C TYR A 198 1.32 11.64 -8.35
N HIS A 199 1.41 10.31 -8.16
CA HIS A 199 0.42 9.57 -7.39
C HIS A 199 0.45 9.87 -5.90
N LEU A 200 1.62 10.12 -5.31
CA LEU A 200 1.72 10.61 -3.94
C LEU A 200 0.88 11.87 -3.72
N GLY A 201 0.91 12.81 -4.67
CA GLY A 201 0.12 14.04 -4.58
C GLY A 201 -1.38 13.87 -4.87
N LEU A 202 -1.79 12.74 -5.46
CA LEU A 202 -3.19 12.39 -5.69
C LEU A 202 -3.79 11.61 -4.52
N ASP A 203 -3.04 10.66 -3.97
CA ASP A 203 -3.52 9.71 -2.98
C ASP A 203 -3.28 10.21 -1.55
N GLY A 204 -2.21 10.98 -1.35
CA GLY A 204 -1.81 11.52 -0.05
C GLY A 204 -2.48 12.86 0.28
N PRO A 205 -2.30 13.36 1.52
CA PRO A 205 -2.94 14.60 1.99
C PRO A 205 -2.24 15.87 1.49
N TRP A 206 -1.07 15.76 0.85
CA TRP A 206 -0.26 16.90 0.42
C TRP A 206 -0.33 17.06 -1.11
N PRO A 207 -1.07 18.05 -1.64
CA PRO A 207 -1.20 18.24 -3.07
C PRO A 207 0.15 18.53 -3.75
N ALA A 208 0.40 17.86 -4.88
CA ALA A 208 1.60 18.09 -5.69
C ALA A 208 1.44 19.31 -6.62
N THR A 209 2.36 20.27 -6.53
CA THR A 209 2.47 21.37 -7.50
C THR A 209 3.70 21.16 -8.38
N TRP A 210 3.48 20.95 -9.68
CA TRP A 210 4.56 20.72 -10.64
C TRP A 210 5.03 22.02 -11.31
N SER A 211 6.33 22.12 -11.58
CA SER A 211 6.87 23.14 -12.48
C SER A 211 6.38 22.94 -13.91
N ALA A 212 6.36 24.01 -14.72
CA ALA A 212 5.84 23.96 -16.08
C ALA A 212 6.59 22.97 -17.00
N ASP A 213 7.88 22.78 -16.76
CA ASP A 213 8.75 21.82 -17.44
C ASP A 213 8.71 20.41 -16.82
N GLY A 214 8.04 20.24 -15.69
CA GLY A 214 7.92 18.98 -14.97
C GLY A 214 9.21 18.49 -14.30
N SER A 215 10.26 19.32 -14.24
CA SER A 215 11.54 18.99 -13.61
C SER A 215 11.51 19.09 -12.08
N ARG A 216 10.46 19.70 -11.51
CA ARG A 216 10.30 19.89 -10.07
C ARG A 216 8.87 19.67 -9.62
N VAL A 217 8.73 19.11 -8.43
CA VAL A 217 7.44 18.97 -7.73
C VAL A 217 7.58 19.47 -6.30
N ARG A 218 6.57 20.21 -5.84
CA ARG A 218 6.46 20.73 -4.48
C ARG A 218 5.25 20.11 -3.77
N PHE A 219 5.47 19.66 -2.55
CA PHE A 219 4.45 19.26 -1.58
C PHE A 219 4.41 20.28 -0.45
N ASP A 220 3.22 20.57 0.06
CA ASP A 220 2.95 21.65 1.02
C ASP A 220 1.79 21.22 1.93
N ASP A 221 1.92 21.41 3.24
CA ASP A 221 0.89 21.15 4.24
C ASP A 221 0.38 22.43 4.93
N GLY A 222 0.79 23.60 4.43
CA GLY A 222 0.48 24.92 4.98
C GLY A 222 1.47 25.42 6.03
N GLU A 223 2.26 24.53 6.64
CA GLU A 223 3.26 24.87 7.66
C GLU A 223 4.70 24.68 7.15
N GLY A 224 4.91 23.67 6.31
CA GLY A 224 6.18 23.36 5.68
C GLY A 224 6.04 23.03 4.19
N ARG A 225 7.20 22.92 3.53
CA ARG A 225 7.28 22.53 2.13
C ARG A 225 8.42 21.55 1.88
N VAL A 226 8.19 20.62 0.96
CA VAL A 226 9.21 19.74 0.41
C VAL A 226 9.23 19.91 -1.11
N GLU A 227 10.41 20.21 -1.66
CA GLU A 227 10.66 20.31 -3.10
C GLU A 227 11.56 19.16 -3.54
N VAL A 228 11.14 18.48 -4.60
CA VAL A 228 11.86 17.36 -5.23
C VAL A 228 12.23 17.77 -6.65
N GLU A 229 13.51 17.67 -7.00
CA GLU A 229 14.02 17.91 -8.34
C GLU A 229 14.31 16.59 -9.05
N LEU A 230 13.98 16.55 -10.34
CA LEU A 230 14.18 15.40 -11.23
C LEU A 230 15.18 15.73 -12.34
N ASP A 231 15.95 14.74 -12.77
CA ASP A 231 16.76 14.83 -13.98
C ASP A 231 15.91 14.71 -15.26
N GLU A 232 16.56 14.81 -16.42
CA GLU A 232 15.93 14.67 -17.74
C GLU A 232 15.29 13.28 -17.96
N GLN A 233 15.68 12.26 -17.20
CA GLN A 233 15.10 10.92 -17.23
C GLN A 233 13.93 10.76 -16.25
N GLY A 234 13.56 11.82 -15.51
CA GLY A 234 12.50 11.78 -14.51
C GLY A 234 12.89 11.06 -13.22
N ARG A 235 14.19 10.95 -12.93
CA ARG A 235 14.70 10.37 -11.67
C ARG A 235 14.96 11.46 -10.66
N ILE A 236 14.64 11.20 -9.40
CA ILE A 236 14.91 12.11 -8.28
C ILE A 236 16.42 12.30 -8.15
N VAL A 237 16.87 13.56 -8.20
CA VAL A 237 18.28 13.93 -8.00
C VAL A 237 18.49 14.81 -6.77
N ARG A 238 17.42 15.45 -6.28
CA ARG A 238 17.49 16.31 -5.10
C ARG A 238 16.17 16.30 -4.36
N VAL A 239 16.25 16.26 -3.03
CA VAL A 239 15.15 16.51 -2.11
C VAL A 239 15.59 17.65 -1.19
N SER A 240 14.74 18.65 -1.02
CA SER A 240 14.98 19.75 -0.10
C SER A 240 13.70 20.10 0.64
N GLY A 241 13.83 20.46 1.91
CA GLY A 241 12.70 20.79 2.77
C GLY A 241 12.94 22.10 3.50
N ASP A 242 11.87 22.85 3.69
CA ASP A 242 11.76 23.98 4.61
C ASP A 242 10.60 23.60 5.53
N LEU A 243 10.95 22.91 6.61
CA LEU A 243 10.04 22.26 7.54
C LEU A 243 10.09 23.03 8.86
N ALA A 244 8.93 23.23 9.49
CA ALA A 244 8.81 23.87 10.79
C ALA A 244 9.31 22.99 11.94
#